data_AF-A0A6B3HHI7-F1
#
_entry.id   AF-A0A6B3HHI7-F1
#
_cell.length_a   1.000
_cell.length_b   1.000
_cell.length_c   1.000
_cell.angle_alpha   90.00
_cell.angle_beta   90.00
_cell.angle_gamma   90.00
#
_symmetry.space_group_name_H-M   'P 1'
#
loop_
_entity.id
_entity.type
_entity.pdbx_description
1 polymer ?
#
loop_
_entity_poly.entity_id
_entity_poly.type
_entity_poly.pdbx_seq_one_letter_code
_entity_poly.pdbx_strand_id
1 'polypeptide(L)'
;LDFWFGLPADEAHRIGRIGPVEPPAPTEASGALRVRPKRSVVEAYRDPDSLTRRAFGAIDPFPDENDAAYRTAELPASNGIATARGLAHCYAAMIGPVDGHRRLFAPATLTLARTEESAGPDRVLVV
;
A
#
# COMPACT_ATOMS: atom_id res chain seq x y z
N LEU A 1 19.52 0.03 -5.57
CA LEU A 1 18.45 -0.68 -4.84
C LEU A 1 17.40 -1.10 -5.84
N ASP A 2 16.85 -2.30 -5.72
CA ASP A 2 15.67 -2.72 -6.51
C ASP A 2 14.40 -2.20 -5.83
N PHE A 3 14.19 -0.89 -5.94
CA PHE A 3 13.02 -0.14 -5.46
C PHE A 3 12.82 1.05 -6.41
N TRP A 4 11.66 1.15 -7.03
CA TRP A 4 11.32 2.23 -7.97
C TRP A 4 9.96 2.83 -7.68
N PHE A 5 9.85 4.15 -7.85
CA PHE A 5 8.62 4.82 -8.24
C PHE A 5 8.85 5.24 -9.70
N GLY A 6 8.01 4.79 -10.63
CA GLY A 6 8.33 4.86 -12.05
C GLY A 6 9.37 3.80 -12.45
N LEU A 7 8.88 2.63 -12.84
CA LEU A 7 9.71 1.50 -13.25
C LEU A 7 10.48 1.81 -14.55
N PRO A 8 11.82 1.61 -14.57
CA PRO A 8 12.57 1.67 -15.81
C PRO A 8 12.09 0.63 -16.82
N ALA A 9 11.95 1.02 -18.09
CA ALA A 9 11.43 0.14 -19.14
C ALA A 9 12.21 -1.17 -19.26
N ASP A 10 13.54 -1.12 -19.12
CA ASP A 10 14.42 -2.29 -19.21
C ASP A 10 14.18 -3.30 -18.06
N GLU A 11 13.59 -2.87 -16.94
CA GLU A 11 13.29 -3.73 -15.78
C GLU A 11 11.88 -4.36 -15.85
N ALA A 12 11.06 -3.99 -16.85
CA ALA A 12 9.67 -4.47 -16.99
C ALA A 12 9.55 -6.00 -17.05
N HIS A 13 10.58 -6.68 -17.57
CA HIS A 13 10.65 -8.13 -17.68
C HIS A 13 10.66 -8.87 -16.32
N ARG A 14 10.97 -8.16 -15.22
CA ARG A 14 11.04 -8.74 -13.87
C ARG A 14 9.72 -8.67 -13.10
N ILE A 15 8.72 -7.95 -13.63
CA ILE A 15 7.52 -7.59 -12.87
C ILE A 15 6.41 -8.62 -13.05
N GLY A 16 5.96 -9.18 -11.92
CA GLY A 16 4.78 -10.04 -11.86
C GLY A 16 3.49 -9.28 -12.19
N ARG A 17 2.45 -10.02 -12.58
CA ARG A 17 1.10 -9.48 -12.70
C ARG A 17 0.36 -9.63 -11.38
N ILE A 18 -0.44 -8.63 -11.04
CA ILE A 18 -1.37 -8.68 -9.93
C ILE A 18 -2.79 -8.77 -10.47
N GLY A 19 -3.69 -9.33 -9.67
CA GLY A 19 -5.06 -9.56 -10.08
C GLY A 19 -5.97 -9.81 -8.89
N PRO A 20 -7.28 -9.86 -9.12
CA PRO A 20 -8.24 -10.10 -8.06
C PRO A 20 -8.00 -11.47 -7.42
N VAL A 21 -8.14 -11.51 -6.10
CA VAL A 21 -8.17 -12.76 -5.32
C VAL A 21 -9.63 -13.07 -5.02
N GLU A 22 -10.12 -14.20 -5.53
CA GLU A 22 -11.46 -14.66 -5.21
C GLU A 22 -11.52 -15.07 -3.73
N PRO A 23 -12.50 -14.56 -2.96
CA PRO A 23 -12.68 -15.03 -1.59
C PRO A 23 -12.96 -16.54 -1.55
N PRO A 24 -12.49 -17.25 -0.51
CA PRO A 24 -12.79 -18.67 -0.36
C PRO A 24 -14.30 -18.88 -0.31
N ALA A 25 -14.78 -19.92 -1.02
CA ALA A 25 -16.19 -20.25 -1.08
C ALA A 25 -16.77 -20.44 0.34
N PRO A 26 -18.00 -19.97 0.61
CA PRO A 26 -18.66 -20.21 1.89
C PRO A 26 -18.70 -21.70 2.18
N THR A 27 -18.19 -22.09 3.34
CA THR A 27 -18.28 -23.47 3.81
C THR A 27 -19.72 -23.73 4.28
N GLU A 28 -20.42 -24.67 3.63
CA GLU A 28 -21.78 -25.08 4.01
C GLU A 28 -21.81 -25.94 5.29
N ALA A 29 -20.64 -26.36 5.78
CA ALA A 29 -20.52 -27.12 7.02
C ALA A 29 -20.98 -26.30 8.23
N SER A 30 -21.88 -26.87 9.03
CA SER A 30 -22.28 -26.32 10.32
C SER A 30 -21.06 -26.13 11.22
N GLY A 31 -20.84 -24.91 11.71
CA GLY A 31 -19.74 -24.57 12.62
C GLY A 31 -18.47 -24.05 11.96
N ALA A 32 -18.43 -23.91 10.63
CA ALA A 32 -17.29 -23.31 9.95
C ALA A 32 -17.28 -21.76 10.06
N LEU A 33 -16.08 -21.18 10.06
CA LEU A 33 -15.89 -19.72 10.12
C LEU A 33 -16.47 -19.04 8.88
N ARG A 34 -17.34 -18.05 9.08
CA ARG A 34 -17.94 -17.26 8.01
C ARG A 34 -17.21 -15.92 7.89
N VAL A 35 -16.70 -15.63 6.70
CA VAL A 35 -16.20 -14.29 6.37
C VAL A 35 -17.39 -13.38 6.11
N ARG A 36 -17.54 -12.32 6.91
CA ARG A 36 -18.56 -11.29 6.72
C ARG A 36 -17.90 -9.91 6.73
N PRO A 37 -18.13 -9.06 5.72
CA PRO A 37 -17.67 -7.68 5.77
C PRO A 37 -18.19 -6.97 7.02
N LYS A 38 -17.34 -6.19 7.68
CA LYS A 38 -17.72 -5.38 8.84
C LYS A 38 -18.79 -4.37 8.40
N ARG A 39 -19.92 -4.33 9.11
CA ARG A 39 -21.08 -3.50 8.75
C ARG A 39 -20.73 -2.01 8.57
N SER A 40 -19.90 -1.46 9.45
CA SER A 40 -19.45 -0.06 9.38
C SER A 40 -18.74 0.27 8.07
N VAL A 41 -17.91 -0.66 7.56
CA VAL A 41 -17.20 -0.50 6.28
C VAL A 41 -18.21 -0.47 5.13
N VAL A 42 -19.15 -1.41 5.11
CA VAL A 42 -20.18 -1.48 4.05
C VAL A 42 -21.04 -0.22 4.03
N GLU A 43 -21.45 0.27 5.19
CA GLU A 43 -22.26 1.50 5.30
C GLU A 43 -21.47 2.73 4.83
N ALA A 44 -20.19 2.86 5.20
CA ALA A 44 -19.36 3.98 4.76
C ALA A 44 -19.14 4.00 3.25
N TYR A 45 -18.92 2.85 2.59
CA TYR A 45 -18.78 2.80 1.13
C TYR A 45 -20.08 3.14 0.37
N ARG A 46 -21.25 2.94 0.98
CA ARG A 46 -22.56 3.25 0.39
C ARG A 46 -22.97 4.71 0.54
N ASP A 47 -22.51 5.37 1.59
CA ASP A 47 -22.79 6.78 1.84
C ASP A 47 -21.89 7.67 0.97
N PRO A 48 -22.46 8.43 0.00
CA PRO A 48 -21.68 9.28 -0.89
C PRO A 48 -20.94 10.41 -0.17
N ASP A 49 -21.43 10.83 0.99
CA ASP A 49 -20.87 11.94 1.77
C ASP A 49 -19.80 11.48 2.78
N SER A 50 -19.59 10.17 2.91
CA SER A 50 -18.63 9.61 3.86
C SER A 50 -17.18 9.95 3.50
N LEU A 51 -16.31 10.00 4.51
CA LEU A 51 -14.87 10.17 4.28
C LEU A 51 -14.27 9.00 3.50
N THR A 52 -14.76 7.77 3.74
CA THR A 52 -14.36 6.57 2.99
C THR A 52 -14.62 6.73 1.50
N ARG A 53 -15.83 7.13 1.11
CA ARG A 53 -16.19 7.31 -0.29
C ARG A 53 -15.37 8.42 -0.93
N ARG A 54 -15.18 9.55 -0.24
CA ARG A 54 -14.38 10.68 -0.73
C ARG A 54 -12.90 10.33 -0.91
N ALA A 55 -12.32 9.49 -0.04
CA ALA A 55 -10.93 9.09 -0.12
C ALA A 55 -10.68 8.04 -1.21
N PHE A 56 -11.50 6.99 -1.27
CA PHE A 56 -11.29 5.85 -2.18
C PHE A 56 -12.02 5.97 -3.53
N GLY A 57 -12.95 6.91 -3.66
CA GLY A 57 -13.69 7.17 -4.91
C GLY A 57 -13.20 8.39 -5.68
N ALA A 58 -12.06 8.98 -5.30
CA ALA A 58 -11.52 10.18 -5.94
C ALA A 58 -10.94 9.91 -7.34
N ILE A 59 -10.61 8.66 -7.65
CA ILE A 59 -10.07 8.23 -8.94
C ILE A 59 -11.06 7.24 -9.56
N ASP A 60 -11.64 7.62 -10.70
CA ASP A 60 -12.54 6.80 -11.49
C ASP A 60 -12.28 7.05 -12.99
N PRO A 61 -12.06 6.02 -13.82
CA PRO A 61 -11.97 4.61 -13.45
C PRO A 61 -10.72 4.31 -12.61
N PHE A 62 -10.75 3.20 -11.86
CA PHE A 62 -9.55 2.69 -11.21
C PHE A 62 -8.46 2.37 -12.25
N PRO A 63 -7.20 2.74 -12.00
CA PRO A 63 -6.11 2.43 -12.91
C PRO A 63 -5.85 0.92 -12.97
N ASP A 64 -5.50 0.40 -14.15
CA ASP A 64 -4.93 -0.94 -14.25
C ASP A 64 -3.46 -0.90 -13.81
N GLU A 65 -3.19 -1.45 -12.63
CA GLU A 65 -1.84 -1.50 -12.06
C GLU A 65 -0.88 -2.42 -12.88
N ASN A 66 -1.43 -3.20 -13.83
CA ASN A 66 -0.64 -3.96 -14.78
C ASN A 66 -0.27 -3.20 -16.05
N ASP A 67 -0.86 -2.03 -16.30
CA ASP A 67 -0.57 -1.21 -17.46
C ASP A 67 0.87 -0.66 -17.39
N ALA A 68 1.56 -0.67 -18.54
CA ALA A 68 2.94 -0.21 -18.60
C ALA A 68 3.06 1.28 -18.25
N ALA A 69 2.13 2.12 -18.72
CA ALA A 69 2.12 3.54 -18.43
C ALA A 69 1.92 3.81 -16.93
N TYR A 70 1.05 3.03 -16.27
CA TYR A 70 0.87 3.12 -14.82
C TYR A 70 2.16 2.78 -14.06
N ARG A 71 2.88 1.72 -14.48
CA ARG A 71 4.12 1.28 -13.83
C ARG A 71 5.28 2.24 -14.07
N THR A 72 5.36 2.88 -15.24
CA THR A 72 6.41 3.85 -15.56
C THR A 72 6.16 5.25 -14.99
N ALA A 73 4.92 5.58 -14.63
CA ALA A 73 4.59 6.85 -13.99
C ALA A 73 5.21 6.95 -12.60
N GLU A 74 5.44 8.16 -12.09
CA GLU A 74 5.89 8.37 -10.72
C GLU A 74 4.66 8.67 -9.83
N LEU A 75 4.10 7.63 -9.20
CA LEU A 75 2.94 7.75 -8.30
C LEU A 75 3.31 7.24 -6.89
N PRO A 76 4.03 8.04 -6.08
CA PRO A 76 4.58 7.59 -4.80
C PRO A 76 3.55 7.02 -3.81
N ALA A 77 2.27 7.40 -3.96
CA ALA A 77 1.19 6.93 -3.13
C ALA A 77 0.72 5.49 -3.44
N SER A 78 1.00 4.96 -4.64
CA SER A 78 0.33 3.73 -5.11
C SER A 78 1.20 2.77 -5.92
N ASN A 79 2.22 3.24 -6.66
CA ASN A 79 2.89 2.39 -7.66
C ASN A 79 4.37 2.07 -7.35
N GLY A 80 4.76 2.10 -6.08
CA GLY A 80 6.09 1.66 -5.66
C GLY A 80 6.29 0.17 -5.97
N ILE A 81 7.34 -0.15 -6.72
CA ILE A 81 7.72 -1.52 -7.07
C ILE A 81 9.08 -1.83 -6.45
N ALA A 82 9.15 -2.88 -5.64
CA ALA A 82 10.40 -3.25 -4.98
C ALA A 82 10.53 -4.76 -4.80
N THR A 83 11.77 -5.23 -4.72
CA THR A 83 12.04 -6.55 -4.12
C THR A 83 12.04 -6.45 -2.60
N ALA A 84 11.80 -7.57 -1.91
CA ALA A 84 11.89 -7.60 -0.43
C ALA A 84 13.25 -7.11 0.09
N ARG A 85 14.36 -7.48 -0.59
CA ARG A 85 15.71 -7.02 -0.24
C ARG A 85 15.89 -5.53 -0.49
N GLY A 86 15.40 -5.00 -1.62
CA GLY A 86 15.44 -3.58 -1.95
C GLY A 86 14.69 -2.73 -0.92
N LEU A 87 13.48 -3.16 -0.54
CA LEU A 87 12.68 -2.52 0.51
C LEU A 87 13.38 -2.55 1.86
N ALA A 88 13.91 -3.70 2.27
CA ALA A 88 14.63 -3.83 3.54
C ALA A 88 15.87 -2.93 3.59
N HIS A 89 16.66 -2.86 2.51
CA HIS A 89 17.81 -1.96 2.45
C HIS A 89 17.40 -0.48 2.46
N CYS A 90 16.29 -0.11 1.81
CA CYS A 90 15.76 1.25 1.88
C CYS A 90 15.47 1.66 3.32
N TYR A 91 14.74 0.83 4.07
CA TYR A 91 14.49 1.08 5.50
C TYR A 91 15.76 1.07 6.34
N ALA A 92 16.67 0.12 6.12
CA ALA A 92 17.93 0.04 6.85
C ALA A 92 18.77 1.31 6.66
N ALA A 93 18.87 1.81 5.43
CA ALA A 93 19.59 3.04 5.11
C ALA A 93 19.00 4.28 5.79
N MET A 94 17.69 4.32 6.04
CA MET A 94 17.07 5.42 6.79
C MET A 94 17.48 5.43 8.26
N ILE A 95 17.57 4.27 8.90
CA ILE A 95 17.74 4.16 10.36
C ILE A 95 19.19 3.88 10.80
N GLY A 96 20.05 3.39 9.92
CA GLY A 96 21.40 2.94 10.26
C GLY A 96 22.38 2.98 9.08
N PRO A 97 23.68 2.76 9.34
CA PRO A 97 24.68 2.65 8.28
C PRO A 97 24.48 1.36 7.47
N VAL A 98 24.65 1.44 6.16
CA VAL A 98 24.55 0.33 5.21
C VAL A 98 25.66 0.47 4.18
N ASP A 99 26.35 -0.63 3.86
CA ASP A 99 27.40 -0.68 2.83
C ASP A 99 28.49 0.40 2.97
N GLY A 100 28.88 0.74 4.20
CA GLY A 100 29.88 1.77 4.50
C GLY A 100 29.37 3.22 4.40
N HIS A 101 28.12 3.42 4.02
CA HIS A 101 27.46 4.73 4.01
C HIS A 101 26.82 5.03 5.36
N ARG A 102 26.79 6.32 5.73
CA ARG A 102 26.06 6.77 6.93
C ARG A 102 24.56 6.66 6.66
N ARG A 103 23.77 6.54 7.73
CA ARG A 103 22.31 6.61 7.65
C ARG A 103 21.84 7.89 6.95
N LEU A 104 20.72 7.80 6.24
CA LEU A 104 20.11 8.90 5.52
C LEU A 104 19.42 9.90 6.45
N PHE A 105 18.68 9.42 7.47
CA PHE A 105 18.00 10.32 8.39
C PHE A 105 18.94 10.86 9.47
N ALA A 106 18.97 12.18 9.62
CA ALA A 106 19.52 12.80 10.83
C ALA A 106 18.72 12.31 12.06
N PRO A 107 19.30 12.34 13.29
CA PRO A 107 18.61 11.86 14.48
C PRO A 107 17.25 12.55 14.69
N ALA A 108 17.19 13.87 14.43
CA ALA A 108 15.96 14.64 14.52
C ALA A 108 14.90 14.16 13.50
N THR A 109 15.29 13.91 12.25
CA THR A 109 14.39 13.37 11.21
C THR A 109 13.88 11.99 11.58
N LEU A 110 14.74 11.12 12.12
CA LEU A 110 14.33 9.79 12.58
C LEU A 110 13.32 9.88 13.73
N THR A 111 13.53 10.79 14.68
CA THR A 111 12.57 11.06 15.76
C THR A 111 11.24 11.53 15.18
N LEU A 112 11.23 12.54 14.29
CA LEU A 112 10.00 13.03 13.66
C LEU A 112 9.25 11.92 12.91
N ALA A 113 9.97 11.12 12.11
CA ALA A 113 9.36 10.07 11.30
C ALA A 113 8.72 8.92 12.10
N ARG A 114 9.07 8.77 13.40
CA ARG A 114 8.55 7.69 14.27
C ARG A 114 7.67 8.19 15.42
N THR A 115 7.54 9.50 15.58
CA THR A 115 6.66 10.08 16.62
C THR A 115 5.22 9.84 16.22
N GLU A 116 4.40 9.43 17.19
CA GLU A 116 2.97 9.30 16.97
C GLU A 116 2.34 10.69 16.82
N GLU A 117 1.84 10.99 15.62
CA GLU A 117 1.15 12.25 15.33
C GLU A 117 -0.38 12.13 15.51
N SER A 118 -0.92 10.91 15.47
CA SER A 118 -2.35 10.66 15.64
C SER A 118 -2.60 9.25 16.17
N ALA A 119 -3.42 9.15 17.21
CA ALA A 119 -3.90 7.89 17.77
C ALA A 119 -5.42 7.92 17.92
N GLY A 120 -6.07 6.85 17.50
CA GLY A 120 -7.52 6.70 17.62
C GLY A 120 -8.14 6.00 16.40
N PRO A 121 -9.48 5.90 16.38
CA PRO A 121 -10.19 5.29 15.26
C PRO A 121 -9.97 6.06 13.95
N ASP A 122 -9.58 5.34 12.90
CA ASP A 122 -9.49 5.89 11.56
C ASP A 122 -10.90 6.12 11.00
N ARG A 123 -11.26 7.40 10.79
CA ARG A 123 -12.57 7.79 10.29
C ARG A 123 -12.77 7.53 8.79
N VAL A 124 -11.70 7.26 8.05
CA VAL A 124 -11.72 6.88 6.63
C VAL A 124 -11.82 5.37 6.48
N LEU A 125 -11.03 4.60 7.23
CA LEU A 125 -11.03 3.13 7.13
C LEU A 125 -12.19 2.49 7.90
N VAL A 126 -12.66 3.09 9.00
CA VAL A 126 -13.77 2.63 9.86
C VAL A 126 -13.66 1.15 10.31
N VAL A 127 -12.42 0.65 10.35
CA VAL A 127 -12.03 -0.71 10.81
C VAL A 127 -11.75 -0.77 12.29
#